data_AF-A0A3S1D9K3-F1
#
_entry.id   AF-A0A3S1D9K3-F1
#
_cell.length_a   1.000
_cell.length_b   1.000
_cell.length_c   1.000
_cell.angle_alpha   90.00
_cell.angle_beta   90.00
_cell.angle_gamma   90.00
#
_symmetry.space_group_name_H-M   'P 1'
#
loop_
_entity.id
_entity.type
_entity.pdbx_description
1 polymer ?
#
loop_
_entity_poly.entity_id
_entity_poly.type
_entity_poly.pdbx_seq_one_letter_code
_entity_poly.pdbx_strand_id
1 'polypeptide(L)'
;MTDFAQIKCSWHEIKDKVLQNNPIFYSIIENDKRLIPNELTILKYSFGQQVGDESFFYYPDNQKSKRMPFCMVLENHFEMYMELNTSLSPWHIYKPGQVFPYTKFLRANFLYEPSDMLKMTAGVRNSFVLLNKFSDKKNHAILKKYFKLTCEPPKSYEEQFTIFKGICDYAKPDWSACLLAFPKSWEEKAYKSADFVSYLNSIAYMEHLFKRNSLFYDYLLNTIILKHRIITNGFIKEVIKNLFAVACGDQSAYAPSLCEKNAPISFLRNIYINNYRSESTPIFMIPHKLTPFESQETVYYSLNKDAFLFKPNQFNNLNKLSQEIKAAFINICKEIELSNIASNTIFYKCTSNIELDINHRWNVNGDDTISDTLSFFKDPNIELQNTVGLGLPVNAQFLTGCFSLKYINQYEVHKK
;
A
#
# COMPACT_ATOMS: atom_id res chain seq x y z
N MET A 1 -13.67 30.32 6.35
CA MET A 1 -12.32 30.71 5.87
C MET A 1 -12.04 29.87 4.64
N THR A 2 -11.81 30.50 3.51
CA THR A 2 -11.38 29.84 2.27
C THR A 2 -9.97 29.31 2.49
N ASP A 3 -9.86 28.04 2.84
CA ASP A 3 -8.59 27.33 2.90
C ASP A 3 -8.06 27.30 1.46
N PHE A 4 -6.98 28.04 1.18
CA PHE A 4 -6.47 28.21 -0.18
C PHE A 4 -5.91 26.86 -0.65
N ALA A 5 -6.69 26.16 -1.48
CA ALA A 5 -6.35 24.82 -1.94
C ALA A 5 -5.09 24.80 -2.85
N GLN A 6 -4.70 25.96 -3.38
CA GLN A 6 -3.45 26.19 -4.10
C GLN A 6 -2.75 27.42 -3.54
N ILE A 7 -1.48 27.28 -3.18
CA ILE A 7 -0.68 28.35 -2.56
C ILE A 7 0.59 28.54 -3.39
N LYS A 8 0.78 29.73 -3.97
CA LYS A 8 2.02 30.08 -4.66
C LYS A 8 3.12 30.33 -3.64
N CYS A 9 4.32 29.84 -3.90
CA CYS A 9 5.50 30.12 -3.09
C CYS A 9 6.76 30.23 -3.96
N SER A 10 7.78 30.85 -3.39
CA SER A 10 9.13 30.91 -3.92
C SER A 10 9.96 29.73 -3.41
N TRP A 11 11.07 29.45 -4.08
CA TRP A 11 12.06 28.48 -3.58
C TRP A 11 12.55 28.85 -2.17
N HIS A 12 12.83 30.13 -1.93
CA HIS A 12 13.36 30.60 -0.64
C HIS A 12 12.45 30.26 0.55
N GLU A 13 11.14 30.32 0.35
CA GLU A 13 10.14 30.03 1.40
C GLU A 13 10.01 28.53 1.69
N ILE A 14 10.32 27.65 0.74
CA ILE A 14 10.06 26.21 0.86
C ILE A 14 11.31 25.35 0.97
N LYS A 15 12.49 25.88 0.63
CA LYS A 15 13.73 25.12 0.49
C LYS A 15 14.12 24.34 1.76
N ASP A 16 13.87 24.87 2.95
CA ASP A 16 14.22 24.19 4.21
C ASP A 16 13.34 22.94 4.43
N LYS A 17 12.06 23.01 4.03
CA LYS A 17 11.15 21.87 4.03
C LYS A 17 11.55 20.83 2.98
N VAL A 18 12.05 21.28 1.83
CA VAL A 18 12.60 20.38 0.80
C VAL A 18 13.87 19.71 1.31
N LEU A 19 14.78 20.45 1.95
CA LEU A 19 15.99 19.90 2.58
C LEU A 19 15.65 18.84 3.61
N GLN A 20 14.68 19.11 4.49
CA GLN A 20 14.26 18.16 5.52
C GLN A 20 13.70 16.85 4.92
N ASN A 21 12.87 16.96 3.88
CA ASN A 21 12.19 15.81 3.29
C ASN A 21 13.05 15.07 2.25
N ASN A 22 13.92 15.78 1.51
CA ASN A 22 14.73 15.23 0.44
C ASN A 22 16.04 16.04 0.23
N PRO A 23 17.07 15.77 1.04
CA PRO A 23 18.35 16.46 0.98
C PRO A 23 19.07 16.35 -0.37
N ILE A 24 18.90 15.22 -1.07
CA ILE A 24 19.54 14.97 -2.37
C ILE A 24 18.92 15.89 -3.42
N PHE A 25 17.60 15.93 -3.51
CA PHE A 25 16.90 16.78 -4.47
C PHE A 25 17.12 18.27 -4.18
N TYR A 26 17.11 18.65 -2.90
CA TYR A 26 17.50 20.00 -2.48
C TYR A 26 18.90 20.38 -2.98
N SER A 27 19.89 19.52 -2.76
CA SER A 27 21.28 19.80 -3.15
C SER A 27 21.43 19.95 -4.66
N ILE A 28 20.69 19.17 -5.45
CA ILE A 28 20.68 19.28 -6.92
C ILE A 28 20.18 20.67 -7.36
N ILE A 29 19.13 21.18 -6.72
CA ILE A 29 18.59 22.51 -7.04
C ILE A 29 19.55 23.62 -6.59
N GLU A 30 20.10 23.55 -5.38
CA GLU A 30 21.00 24.57 -4.85
C GLU A 30 22.34 24.65 -5.59
N ASN A 31 22.85 23.51 -6.07
CA ASN A 31 24.13 23.45 -6.78
C ASN A 31 24.04 23.95 -8.24
N ASP A 32 22.84 24.04 -8.82
CA ASP A 32 22.63 24.59 -10.16
C ASP A 32 21.66 25.78 -10.12
N LYS A 33 22.23 27.00 -10.15
CA LYS A 33 21.45 28.26 -10.15
C LYS A 33 20.35 28.32 -11.22
N ARG A 34 20.48 27.58 -12.33
CA ARG A 34 19.47 27.53 -13.41
C ARG A 34 18.23 26.74 -12.99
N LEU A 35 18.35 25.88 -11.99
CA LEU A 35 17.29 25.04 -11.44
C LEU A 35 16.57 25.69 -10.26
N ILE A 36 17.00 26.86 -9.78
CA ILE A 36 16.23 27.58 -8.76
C ILE A 36 14.89 28.02 -9.39
N PRO A 37 13.74 27.49 -8.92
CA PRO A 37 12.45 27.81 -9.51
C PRO A 37 12.02 29.23 -9.13
N ASN A 38 11.52 29.99 -10.12
CA ASN A 38 11.02 31.35 -9.90
C ASN A 38 9.70 31.36 -9.12
N GLU A 39 8.84 30.37 -9.37
CA GLU A 39 7.54 30.20 -8.73
C GLU A 39 7.26 28.71 -8.60
N LEU A 40 6.66 28.32 -7.49
CA LEU A 40 6.19 26.99 -7.16
C LEU A 40 4.74 27.07 -6.70
N THR A 41 4.05 25.93 -6.68
CA THR A 41 2.68 25.86 -6.16
C THR A 41 2.54 24.70 -5.20
N ILE A 42 2.09 24.97 -3.99
CA ILE A 42 1.67 23.96 -3.02
C ILE A 42 0.20 23.64 -3.31
N LEU A 43 -0.08 22.37 -3.60
CA LEU A 43 -1.42 21.84 -3.83
C LEU A 43 -1.86 21.05 -2.61
N LYS A 44 -2.90 21.53 -1.92
CA LYS A 44 -3.42 20.96 -0.67
C LYS A 44 -4.70 20.17 -0.94
N TYR A 45 -4.65 18.86 -0.79
CA TYR A 45 -5.75 17.94 -1.04
C TYR A 45 -6.37 17.43 0.26
N SER A 46 -7.70 17.41 0.33
CA SER A 46 -8.45 16.71 1.38
C SER A 46 -8.36 15.18 1.21
N PHE A 47 -8.66 14.44 2.29
CA PHE A 47 -8.62 12.98 2.26
C PHE A 47 -9.49 12.39 1.16
N GLY A 48 -8.90 11.52 0.34
CA GLY A 48 -9.59 10.82 -0.73
C GLY A 48 -9.91 11.67 -1.96
N GLN A 49 -9.42 12.90 -2.06
CA GLN A 49 -9.49 13.64 -3.32
C GLN A 49 -8.61 12.98 -4.37
N GLN A 50 -9.17 12.79 -5.57
CA GLN A 50 -8.45 12.29 -6.71
C GLN A 50 -7.40 13.32 -7.16
N VAL A 51 -6.20 12.83 -7.47
CA VAL A 51 -5.05 13.64 -7.91
C VAL A 51 -4.73 13.38 -9.37
N GLY A 52 -4.89 12.13 -9.82
CA GLY A 52 -4.59 11.73 -11.18
C GLY A 52 -5.37 10.50 -11.61
N ASP A 53 -5.63 10.41 -12.90
CA ASP A 53 -6.01 9.19 -13.61
C ASP A 53 -5.34 9.16 -15.00
N GLU A 54 -5.80 8.26 -15.87
CA GLU A 54 -5.26 8.08 -17.20
C GLU A 54 -5.42 9.32 -18.11
N SER A 55 -6.40 10.16 -17.79
CA SER A 55 -6.82 11.26 -18.64
C SER A 55 -6.34 12.61 -18.11
N PHE A 56 -6.35 12.79 -16.78
CA PHE A 56 -6.18 14.09 -16.17
C PHE A 56 -5.40 14.05 -14.86
N PHE A 57 -4.64 15.12 -14.65
CA PHE A 57 -4.25 15.60 -13.33
C PHE A 57 -5.37 16.50 -12.78
N TYR A 58 -5.78 16.27 -11.55
CA TYR A 58 -6.85 16.98 -10.85
C TYR A 58 -6.24 17.93 -9.84
N TYR A 59 -6.49 19.21 -9.99
CA TYR A 59 -6.13 20.21 -8.98
C TYR A 59 -7.12 20.14 -7.80
N PRO A 60 -6.71 20.61 -6.60
CA PRO A 60 -7.56 20.59 -5.41
C PRO A 60 -8.91 21.30 -5.53
N ASP A 61 -9.02 22.26 -6.44
CA ASP A 61 -10.24 23.01 -6.77
C ASP A 61 -11.11 22.33 -7.85
N ASN A 62 -10.80 21.07 -8.18
CA ASN A 62 -11.43 20.25 -9.22
C ASN A 62 -11.16 20.70 -10.66
N GLN A 63 -10.26 21.66 -10.89
CA GLN A 63 -9.77 21.90 -12.24
C GLN A 63 -8.98 20.70 -12.74
N LYS A 64 -9.04 20.45 -14.05
CA LYS A 64 -8.36 19.30 -14.68
C LYS A 64 -7.33 19.77 -15.69
N SER A 65 -6.20 19.08 -15.75
CA SER A 65 -5.16 19.29 -16.74
C SER A 65 -4.80 17.96 -17.40
N LYS A 66 -4.70 17.93 -18.73
CA LYS A 66 -4.17 16.76 -19.46
C LYS A 66 -2.69 16.49 -19.19
N ARG A 67 -2.01 17.46 -18.57
CA ARG A 67 -0.60 17.33 -18.20
C ARG A 67 -0.46 17.29 -16.68
N MET A 68 0.21 16.25 -16.21
CA MET A 68 0.66 16.16 -14.82
C MET A 68 1.98 16.94 -14.63
N PRO A 69 2.00 17.96 -13.74
CA PRO A 69 3.23 18.65 -13.38
C PRO A 69 4.16 17.70 -12.62
N PHE A 70 5.47 17.94 -12.69
CA PHE A 70 6.42 17.32 -11.76
C PHE A 70 6.12 17.83 -10.35
N CYS A 71 6.00 16.89 -9.42
CA CYS A 71 5.59 17.11 -8.06
C CYS A 71 6.56 16.43 -7.10
N MET A 72 6.70 17.02 -5.91
CA MET A 72 7.27 16.36 -4.74
C MET A 72 6.21 16.31 -3.64
N VAL A 73 6.08 15.20 -2.95
CA VAL A 73 5.21 15.12 -1.75
C VAL A 73 5.83 15.96 -0.63
N LEU A 74 5.07 16.89 -0.06
CA LEU A 74 5.50 17.71 1.07
C LEU A 74 4.98 17.21 2.41
N GLU A 75 3.72 16.79 2.44
CA GLU A 75 3.03 16.39 3.68
C GLU A 75 2.04 15.26 3.40
N ASN A 76 1.93 14.36 4.37
CA ASN A 76 1.10 13.16 4.33
C ASN A 76 1.34 12.31 3.08
N HIS A 77 0.56 11.25 2.92
CA HIS A 77 0.79 10.27 1.87
C HIS A 77 -0.20 10.42 0.72
N PHE A 78 0.24 9.99 -0.45
CA PHE A 78 -0.60 9.80 -1.62
C PHE A 78 -0.46 8.35 -2.09
N GLU A 79 -1.56 7.71 -2.45
CA GLU A 79 -1.51 6.38 -3.04
C GLU A 79 -1.74 6.47 -4.54
N MET A 80 -0.79 5.92 -5.29
CA MET A 80 -1.01 5.45 -6.66
C MET A 80 -1.44 3.98 -6.60
N TYR A 81 -2.52 3.65 -7.30
CA TYR A 81 -3.15 2.33 -7.30
C TYR A 81 -3.58 1.95 -8.71
N MET A 82 -3.71 0.65 -8.93
CA MET A 82 -4.29 0.09 -10.15
C MET A 82 -5.76 -0.20 -9.92
N GLU A 83 -6.60 0.18 -10.87
CA GLU A 83 -8.02 -0.15 -10.91
C GLU A 83 -8.35 -0.79 -12.26
N LEU A 84 -8.86 -2.03 -12.23
CA LEU A 84 -9.40 -2.70 -13.40
C LEU A 84 -10.79 -3.26 -13.05
N ASN A 85 -11.82 -2.73 -13.70
CA ASN A 85 -13.22 -2.99 -13.35
C ASN A 85 -13.51 -2.61 -11.90
N THR A 86 -13.65 -3.60 -11.01
CA THR A 86 -13.85 -3.42 -9.56
C THR A 86 -12.64 -3.87 -8.74
N SER A 87 -11.61 -4.42 -9.37
CA SER A 87 -10.41 -4.92 -8.71
C SER A 87 -9.44 -3.78 -8.48
N LEU A 88 -9.07 -3.58 -7.23
CA LEU A 88 -8.13 -2.56 -6.80
C LEU A 88 -6.86 -3.22 -6.25
N SER A 89 -5.71 -2.69 -6.62
CA SER A 89 -4.43 -3.10 -6.07
C SER A 89 -3.59 -1.88 -5.74
N PRO A 90 -2.98 -1.81 -4.54
CA PRO A 90 -1.98 -0.79 -4.26
C PRO A 90 -0.81 -0.92 -5.24
N TRP A 91 -0.32 0.20 -5.75
CA TRP A 91 0.87 0.22 -6.59
C TRP A 91 2.06 0.85 -5.86
N HIS A 92 1.89 2.09 -5.40
CA HIS A 92 2.91 2.83 -4.67
C HIS A 92 2.27 3.84 -3.71
N ILE A 93 2.78 3.93 -2.49
CA ILE A 93 2.40 4.96 -1.52
C ILE A 93 3.53 5.98 -1.46
N TYR A 94 3.32 7.14 -2.05
CA TYR A 94 4.27 8.25 -2.04
C TYR A 94 4.26 8.95 -0.68
N LYS A 95 5.44 9.05 -0.07
CA LYS A 95 5.75 9.67 1.23
C LYS A 95 6.44 11.03 1.02
N PRO A 96 6.45 11.92 2.03
CA PRO A 96 7.17 13.19 1.96
C PRO A 96 8.60 13.03 1.45
N GLY A 97 8.97 13.89 0.51
CA GLY A 97 10.27 13.88 -0.17
C GLY A 97 10.28 13.11 -1.49
N GLN A 98 9.39 12.14 -1.70
CA GLN A 98 9.33 11.41 -2.97
C GLN A 98 8.74 12.28 -4.09
N VAL A 99 9.20 12.03 -5.32
CA VAL A 99 8.86 12.82 -6.51
C VAL A 99 8.12 11.98 -7.55
N PHE A 100 7.22 12.60 -8.31
CA PHE A 100 6.49 11.98 -9.41
C PHE A 100 5.89 13.05 -10.34
N PRO A 101 5.47 12.72 -11.57
CA PRO A 101 5.91 11.55 -12.31
C PRO A 101 7.37 11.71 -12.71
N TYR A 102 8.20 10.71 -12.41
CA TYR A 102 9.60 10.70 -12.84
C TYR A 102 9.81 9.92 -14.15
N THR A 103 8.93 8.96 -14.48
CA THR A 103 9.06 8.07 -15.66
C THR A 103 9.03 8.83 -16.99
N LYS A 104 8.22 9.90 -17.08
CA LYS A 104 8.16 10.79 -18.26
C LYS A 104 9.50 11.46 -18.59
N PHE A 105 10.46 11.47 -17.66
CA PHE A 105 11.80 12.03 -17.85
C PHE A 105 12.86 10.97 -18.18
N LEU A 106 12.49 9.70 -18.35
CA LEU A 106 13.43 8.66 -18.75
C LEU A 106 13.57 8.64 -20.28
N ARG A 107 14.81 8.57 -20.79
CA ARG A 107 15.13 8.71 -22.23
C ARG A 107 14.52 7.64 -23.14
N ALA A 108 14.12 6.49 -22.60
CA ALA A 108 13.57 5.34 -23.33
C ALA A 108 12.11 5.05 -22.93
N ASN A 109 11.29 6.09 -22.81
CA ASN A 109 9.91 5.96 -22.36
C ASN A 109 8.92 5.70 -23.52
N PHE A 110 9.04 4.55 -24.17
CA PHE A 110 7.95 4.04 -25.01
C PHE A 110 6.76 3.68 -24.11
N LEU A 111 5.54 3.90 -24.59
CA LEU A 111 4.32 3.60 -23.85
C LEU A 111 4.08 2.08 -23.79
N TYR A 112 4.72 1.41 -22.83
CA TYR A 112 4.50 0.00 -22.48
C TYR A 112 3.56 -0.17 -21.28
N GLU A 113 3.27 0.91 -20.55
CA GLU A 113 2.40 0.90 -19.39
C GLU A 113 0.91 0.91 -19.79
N PRO A 114 0.06 0.07 -19.18
CA PRO A 114 -1.39 0.15 -19.33
C PRO A 114 -1.90 1.36 -18.53
N SER A 115 -1.70 2.55 -19.10
CA SER A 115 -1.93 3.84 -18.42
C SER A 115 -3.39 4.04 -17.96
N ASP A 116 -4.34 3.35 -18.59
CA ASP A 116 -5.77 3.36 -18.28
C ASP A 116 -6.12 2.74 -16.92
N MET A 117 -5.19 2.03 -16.31
CA MET A 117 -5.39 1.37 -15.01
C MET A 117 -4.87 2.19 -13.83
N LEU A 118 -3.98 3.17 -14.04
CA LEU A 118 -3.28 3.86 -12.96
C LEU A 118 -4.04 5.11 -12.51
N LYS A 119 -4.31 5.19 -11.20
CA LYS A 119 -4.97 6.33 -10.56
C LYS A 119 -4.22 6.74 -9.30
N MET A 120 -4.44 7.97 -8.87
CA MET A 120 -3.80 8.53 -7.68
C MET A 120 -4.80 9.30 -6.82
N THR A 121 -4.69 9.15 -5.50
CA THR A 121 -5.50 9.87 -4.51
C THR A 121 -4.64 10.44 -3.39
N ALA A 122 -5.12 11.52 -2.76
CA ALA A 122 -4.66 11.93 -1.44
C ALA A 122 -5.09 10.91 -0.38
N GLY A 123 -4.14 10.50 0.45
CA GLY A 123 -4.31 9.41 1.42
C GLY A 123 -4.22 8.02 0.78
N VAL A 124 -4.43 7.00 1.60
CA VAL A 124 -4.32 5.59 1.20
C VAL A 124 -5.71 5.03 0.83
N ARG A 125 -5.96 4.89 -0.49
CA ARG A 125 -7.15 4.29 -1.12
C ARG A 125 -7.45 2.87 -0.65
N ASN A 126 -6.41 2.04 -0.51
CA ASN A 126 -6.55 0.63 -0.17
C ASN A 126 -6.56 0.39 1.35
N SER A 127 -6.73 1.44 2.14
CA SER A 127 -6.95 1.32 3.58
C SER A 127 -8.38 0.88 3.90
N PHE A 128 -8.55 0.15 5.00
CA PHE A 128 -9.85 -0.33 5.46
C PHE A 128 -9.87 -0.48 6.97
N VAL A 129 -11.08 -0.55 7.54
CA VAL A 129 -11.30 -0.88 8.94
C VAL A 129 -11.70 -2.34 9.02
N LEU A 130 -11.00 -3.09 9.88
CA LEU A 130 -11.32 -4.45 10.26
C LEU A 130 -12.34 -4.43 11.40
N LEU A 131 -13.48 -5.07 11.17
CA LEU A 131 -14.58 -5.25 12.12
C LEU A 131 -15.10 -6.69 12.05
N ASN A 132 -15.77 -7.15 13.11
CA ASN A 132 -16.54 -8.39 13.06
C ASN A 132 -17.56 -8.37 11.90
N LYS A 133 -18.20 -7.23 11.66
CA LYS A 133 -19.15 -7.02 10.56
C LYS A 133 -19.16 -5.56 10.13
N PHE A 134 -18.45 -5.25 9.05
CA PHE A 134 -18.42 -3.89 8.47
C PHE A 134 -19.62 -3.60 7.54
N SER A 135 -20.35 -4.63 7.12
CA SER A 135 -21.50 -4.55 6.20
C SER A 135 -22.85 -4.42 6.91
N ASP A 136 -22.88 -4.09 8.22
CA ASP A 136 -24.13 -4.01 8.97
C ASP A 136 -25.03 -2.86 8.49
N LYS A 137 -26.22 -3.23 7.98
CA LYS A 137 -27.17 -2.27 7.39
C LYS A 137 -27.72 -1.28 8.42
N LYS A 138 -27.98 -1.72 9.66
CA LYS A 138 -28.58 -0.89 10.70
C LYS A 138 -27.59 0.18 11.16
N ASN A 139 -26.37 -0.24 11.46
CA ASN A 139 -25.30 0.67 11.89
C ASN A 139 -24.85 1.60 10.77
N HIS A 140 -24.76 1.10 9.53
CA HIS A 140 -24.49 1.94 8.36
C HIS A 140 -25.58 2.98 8.10
N ALA A 141 -26.85 2.66 8.32
CA ALA A 141 -27.94 3.64 8.18
C ALA A 141 -27.78 4.84 9.14
N ILE A 142 -27.16 4.64 10.31
CA ILE A 142 -26.81 5.72 11.25
C ILE A 142 -25.77 6.64 10.62
N LEU A 143 -24.68 6.08 10.07
CA LEU A 143 -23.66 6.86 9.34
C LEU A 143 -24.27 7.61 8.16
N LYS A 144 -25.10 6.93 7.36
CA LYS A 144 -25.78 7.49 6.19
C LYS A 144 -26.61 8.72 6.56
N LYS A 145 -27.40 8.62 7.64
CA LYS A 145 -28.20 9.74 8.15
C LYS A 145 -27.33 10.87 8.70
N TYR A 146 -26.31 10.55 9.49
CA TYR A 146 -25.50 11.56 10.19
C TYR A 146 -24.59 12.36 9.23
N PHE A 147 -23.88 11.66 8.34
CA PHE A 147 -22.93 12.25 7.39
C PHE A 147 -23.52 12.53 6.00
N LYS A 148 -24.84 12.34 5.83
CA LYS A 148 -25.56 12.51 4.56
C LYS A 148 -24.94 11.70 3.41
N LEU A 149 -24.50 10.47 3.69
CA LEU A 149 -23.89 9.60 2.69
C LEU A 149 -24.95 9.10 1.69
N THR A 150 -24.55 8.93 0.44
CA THR A 150 -25.42 8.35 -0.60
C THR A 150 -25.15 6.86 -0.83
N CYS A 151 -23.97 6.38 -0.44
CA CYS A 151 -23.54 5.01 -0.65
C CYS A 151 -24.25 3.99 0.28
N GLU A 152 -24.41 2.78 -0.24
CA GLU A 152 -24.93 1.63 0.49
C GLU A 152 -23.86 1.05 1.45
N PRO A 153 -24.26 0.16 2.38
CA PRO A 153 -23.31 -0.54 3.24
C PRO A 153 -22.25 -1.27 2.40
N PRO A 154 -20.98 -1.25 2.82
CA PRO A 154 -19.88 -1.81 2.03
C PRO A 154 -20.00 -3.33 1.94
N LYS A 155 -19.89 -3.88 0.73
CA LYS A 155 -19.91 -5.33 0.45
C LYS A 155 -18.52 -5.95 0.48
N SER A 156 -17.49 -5.14 0.29
CA SER A 156 -16.09 -5.54 0.35
C SER A 156 -15.26 -4.49 1.08
N TYR A 157 -13.99 -4.80 1.34
CA TYR A 157 -13.07 -3.85 1.99
C TYR A 157 -12.79 -2.63 1.12
N GLU A 158 -12.75 -2.81 -0.20
CA GLU A 158 -12.49 -1.76 -1.19
C GLU A 158 -13.55 -0.67 -1.18
N GLU A 159 -14.81 -1.04 -0.93
CA GLU A 159 -15.94 -0.11 -0.88
C GLU A 159 -15.92 0.79 0.36
N GLN A 160 -15.19 0.42 1.42
CA GLN A 160 -15.11 1.22 2.65
C GLN A 160 -14.50 2.61 2.41
N PHE A 161 -13.57 2.74 1.47
CA PHE A 161 -12.94 4.03 1.18
C PHE A 161 -13.94 5.10 0.75
N THR A 162 -14.94 4.75 -0.07
CA THR A 162 -15.98 5.71 -0.49
C THR A 162 -16.75 6.25 0.72
N ILE A 163 -16.95 5.40 1.74
CA ILE A 163 -17.59 5.80 3.00
C ILE A 163 -16.65 6.72 3.79
N PHE A 164 -15.37 6.36 3.93
CA PHE A 164 -14.39 7.20 4.63
C PHE A 164 -14.27 8.59 4.00
N LYS A 165 -14.18 8.64 2.68
CA LYS A 165 -14.17 9.88 1.90
C LYS A 165 -15.43 10.69 2.15
N GLY A 166 -16.62 10.08 2.05
CA GLY A 166 -17.88 10.78 2.30
C GLY A 166 -18.00 11.33 3.72
N ILE A 167 -17.51 10.61 4.73
CA ILE A 167 -17.43 11.10 6.12
C ILE A 167 -16.49 12.30 6.20
N CYS A 168 -15.30 12.24 5.59
CA CYS A 168 -14.32 13.32 5.62
C CYS A 168 -14.79 14.55 4.83
N ASP A 169 -15.43 14.37 3.69
CA ASP A 169 -16.01 15.46 2.87
C ASP A 169 -17.07 16.24 3.67
N TYR A 170 -17.89 15.52 4.46
CA TYR A 170 -18.91 16.13 5.32
C TYR A 170 -18.30 16.80 6.56
N ALA A 171 -17.46 16.08 7.30
CA ALA A 171 -16.97 16.50 8.61
C ALA A 171 -15.78 17.46 8.53
N LYS A 172 -15.06 17.46 7.41
CA LYS A 172 -13.86 18.27 7.15
C LYS A 172 -12.85 18.19 8.31
N PRO A 173 -12.34 16.98 8.65
CA PRO A 173 -11.30 16.86 9.66
C PRO A 173 -10.07 17.67 9.23
N ASP A 174 -9.28 18.13 10.20
CA ASP A 174 -8.02 18.83 9.95
C ASP A 174 -6.96 17.83 9.46
N TRP A 175 -7.11 17.42 8.21
CA TRP A 175 -6.24 16.49 7.52
C TRP A 175 -6.14 16.89 6.06
N SER A 176 -4.92 17.02 5.56
CA SER A 176 -4.66 17.25 4.14
C SER A 176 -3.34 16.66 3.70
N ALA A 177 -3.22 16.28 2.43
CA ALA A 177 -1.96 15.90 1.82
C ALA A 177 -1.49 16.99 0.85
N CYS A 178 -0.19 17.26 0.81
CA CYS A 178 0.37 18.41 0.10
C CYS A 178 1.39 17.98 -0.95
N LEU A 179 1.26 18.51 -2.17
CA LEU A 179 2.26 18.40 -3.24
C LEU A 179 2.93 19.75 -3.48
N LEU A 180 4.24 19.75 -3.71
CA LEU A 180 4.97 20.86 -4.31
C LEU A 180 5.03 20.64 -5.82
N ALA A 181 4.21 21.36 -6.58
CA ALA A 181 4.19 21.32 -8.02
C ALA A 181 5.18 22.33 -8.64
N PHE A 182 5.94 21.85 -9.63
CA PHE A 182 6.91 22.63 -10.38
C PHE A 182 6.33 23.07 -11.73
N PRO A 183 6.62 24.31 -12.20
CA PRO A 183 6.10 24.79 -13.47
C PRO A 183 6.78 24.10 -14.66
N LYS A 184 6.09 24.03 -15.81
CA LYS A 184 6.62 23.49 -17.08
C LYS A 184 8.01 24.06 -17.43
N SER A 185 8.17 25.37 -17.26
CA SER A 185 9.41 26.08 -17.58
C SER A 185 10.59 25.65 -16.72
N TRP A 186 10.33 25.14 -15.51
CA TRP A 186 11.36 24.52 -14.67
C TRP A 186 11.68 23.11 -15.16
N GLU A 187 10.67 22.29 -15.47
CA GLU A 187 10.86 20.92 -15.98
C GLU A 187 11.78 20.88 -17.21
N GLU A 188 11.60 21.82 -18.15
CA GLU A 188 12.38 21.94 -19.38
C GLU A 188 13.87 22.27 -19.13
N LYS A 189 14.17 22.93 -18.01
CA LYS A 189 15.54 23.21 -17.57
C LYS A 189 16.12 22.03 -16.80
N ALA A 190 15.34 21.46 -15.88
CA ALA A 190 15.74 20.33 -15.05
C ALA A 190 16.17 19.12 -15.89
N TYR A 191 15.47 18.84 -16.98
CA TYR A 191 15.82 17.74 -17.89
C TYR A 191 17.21 17.85 -18.54
N LYS A 192 17.79 19.06 -18.59
CA LYS A 192 19.14 19.30 -19.14
C LYS A 192 20.23 19.12 -18.08
N SER A 193 19.88 19.00 -16.81
CA SER A 193 20.82 18.75 -15.72
C SER A 193 21.14 17.27 -15.62
N ALA A 194 22.42 16.93 -15.76
CA ALA A 194 22.90 15.55 -15.63
C ALA A 194 22.63 14.99 -14.23
N ASP A 195 22.81 15.80 -13.18
CA ASP A 195 22.60 15.39 -11.80
C ASP A 195 21.12 15.10 -11.52
N PHE A 196 20.22 15.95 -12.02
CA PHE A 196 18.78 15.71 -11.89
C PHE A 196 18.35 14.43 -12.63
N VAL A 197 18.84 14.22 -13.86
CA VAL A 197 18.55 13.00 -14.63
C VAL A 197 19.12 11.76 -13.93
N SER A 198 20.34 11.84 -13.39
CA SER A 198 20.96 10.76 -12.60
C SER A 198 20.14 10.42 -11.36
N TYR A 199 19.63 11.44 -10.68
CA TYR A 199 18.73 11.29 -9.54
C TYR A 199 17.41 10.60 -9.92
N LEU A 200 16.75 11.00 -11.02
CA LEU A 200 15.54 10.31 -11.46
C LEU A 200 15.82 8.86 -11.89
N ASN A 201 16.95 8.60 -12.53
CA ASN A 201 17.37 7.24 -12.88
C ASN A 201 17.63 6.38 -11.63
N SER A 202 18.18 6.95 -10.55
CA SER A 202 18.40 6.18 -9.31
C SER A 202 17.08 5.81 -8.64
N ILE A 203 16.09 6.71 -8.64
CA ILE A 203 14.73 6.40 -8.18
C ILE A 203 14.14 5.26 -9.01
N ALA A 204 14.12 5.40 -10.33
CA ALA A 204 13.57 4.39 -11.24
C ALA A 204 14.27 3.03 -11.07
N TYR A 205 15.61 3.03 -10.93
CA TYR A 205 16.38 1.82 -10.71
C TYR A 205 15.96 1.10 -9.43
N MET A 206 15.81 1.84 -8.32
CA MET A 206 15.42 1.28 -7.02
C MET A 206 14.00 0.71 -7.04
N GLU A 207 13.04 1.41 -7.65
CA GLU A 207 11.63 0.96 -7.69
C GLU A 207 11.39 -0.29 -8.55
N HIS A 208 12.32 -0.62 -9.47
CA HIS A 208 12.18 -1.75 -10.39
C HIS A 208 13.13 -2.92 -10.12
N LEU A 209 13.89 -2.91 -9.01
CA LEU A 209 14.91 -3.93 -8.72
C LEU A 209 14.37 -5.38 -8.76
N PHE A 210 13.26 -5.64 -8.08
CA PHE A 210 12.66 -6.97 -8.07
C PHE A 210 11.98 -7.30 -9.40
N LYS A 211 11.13 -6.39 -9.92
CA LYS A 211 10.40 -6.58 -11.18
C LYS A 211 11.31 -6.86 -12.37
N ARG A 212 12.52 -6.30 -12.42
CA ARG A 212 13.50 -6.60 -13.48
C ARG A 212 13.95 -8.07 -13.47
N ASN A 213 13.89 -8.73 -12.33
CA ASN A 213 14.34 -10.12 -12.14
C ASN A 213 13.17 -11.11 -12.02
N SER A 214 11.91 -10.67 -12.10
CA SER A 214 10.73 -11.51 -11.85
C SER A 214 10.66 -12.72 -12.77
N LEU A 215 11.03 -12.58 -14.05
CA LEU A 215 11.06 -13.69 -15.02
C LEU A 215 12.02 -14.81 -14.58
N PHE A 216 13.18 -14.46 -14.00
CA PHE A 216 14.13 -15.46 -13.50
C PHE A 216 13.59 -16.16 -12.25
N TYR A 217 12.93 -15.42 -11.36
CA TYR A 217 12.28 -15.98 -10.18
C TYR A 217 11.12 -16.90 -10.55
N ASP A 218 10.30 -16.52 -11.52
CA ASP A 218 9.24 -17.37 -12.06
C ASP A 218 9.79 -18.66 -12.66
N TYR A 219 10.86 -18.57 -13.46
CA TYR A 219 11.51 -19.75 -14.04
C TYR A 219 12.05 -20.69 -12.95
N LEU A 220 12.73 -20.17 -11.93
CA LEU A 220 13.24 -20.94 -10.80
C LEU A 220 12.10 -21.64 -10.04
N LEU A 221 11.07 -20.89 -9.64
CA LEU A 221 9.90 -21.41 -8.94
C LEU A 221 9.20 -22.51 -9.73
N ASN A 222 8.96 -22.28 -11.03
CA ASN A 222 8.34 -23.26 -11.91
C ASN A 222 9.17 -24.55 -12.01
N THR A 223 10.48 -24.42 -12.16
CA THR A 223 11.39 -25.57 -12.25
C THR A 223 11.35 -26.42 -10.99
N ILE A 224 11.42 -25.80 -9.81
CA ILE A 224 11.37 -26.48 -8.52
C ILE A 224 10.01 -27.15 -8.31
N ILE A 225 8.91 -26.43 -8.55
CA ILE A 225 7.55 -26.97 -8.40
C ILE A 225 7.35 -28.20 -9.29
N LEU A 226 7.79 -28.15 -10.55
CA LEU A 226 7.62 -29.26 -11.50
C LEU A 226 8.50 -30.46 -11.15
N LYS A 227 9.79 -30.22 -10.87
CA LYS A 227 10.76 -31.28 -10.56
C LYS A 227 10.35 -32.08 -9.33
N HIS A 228 9.87 -31.40 -8.29
CA HIS A 228 9.52 -32.00 -7.00
C HIS A 228 8.01 -32.29 -6.85
N ARG A 229 7.21 -31.98 -7.88
CA ARG A 229 5.75 -32.18 -7.91
C ARG A 229 5.03 -31.60 -6.68
N ILE A 230 5.48 -30.43 -6.21
CA ILE A 230 5.01 -29.83 -4.94
C ILE A 230 3.56 -29.38 -5.05
N ILE A 231 3.15 -28.85 -6.21
CA ILE A 231 1.81 -28.28 -6.45
C ILE A 231 1.33 -28.65 -7.85
N THR A 232 0.05 -29.01 -7.95
CA THR A 232 -0.68 -29.16 -9.22
C THR A 232 -1.76 -28.10 -9.43
N ASN A 233 -2.21 -27.45 -8.35
CA ASN A 233 -3.25 -26.43 -8.40
C ASN A 233 -2.68 -25.05 -8.83
N GLY A 234 -3.16 -24.52 -9.96
CA GLY A 234 -2.73 -23.22 -10.48
C GLY A 234 -3.00 -22.04 -9.56
N PHE A 235 -4.10 -22.06 -8.78
CA PHE A 235 -4.39 -20.98 -7.82
C PHE A 235 -3.38 -20.95 -6.67
N ILE A 236 -3.06 -22.12 -6.09
CA ILE A 236 -2.04 -22.22 -5.01
C ILE A 236 -0.69 -21.70 -5.51
N LYS A 237 -0.32 -22.04 -6.75
CA LYS A 237 0.90 -21.57 -7.38
C LYS A 237 0.96 -20.04 -7.48
N GLU A 238 -0.12 -19.39 -7.91
CA GLU A 238 -0.20 -17.92 -7.99
C GLU A 238 -0.16 -17.26 -6.61
N VAL A 239 -0.84 -17.83 -5.60
CA VAL A 239 -0.74 -17.34 -4.22
C VAL A 239 0.70 -17.39 -3.72
N ILE A 240 1.41 -18.49 -3.98
CA ILE A 240 2.81 -18.65 -3.54
C ILE A 240 3.74 -17.63 -4.20
N LYS A 241 3.55 -17.34 -5.50
CA LYS A 241 4.30 -16.27 -6.16
C LYS A 241 4.09 -14.92 -5.48
N ASN A 242 2.83 -14.58 -5.16
CA ASN A 242 2.52 -13.34 -4.44
C ASN A 242 3.14 -13.33 -3.04
N LEU A 243 3.09 -14.44 -2.30
CA LEU A 243 3.74 -14.55 -0.99
C LEU A 243 5.26 -14.35 -1.08
N PHE A 244 5.92 -14.87 -2.13
CA PHE A 244 7.34 -14.58 -2.38
C PHE A 244 7.59 -13.11 -2.75
N ALA A 245 6.72 -12.48 -3.55
CA ALA A 245 6.83 -11.06 -3.88
C ALA A 245 6.65 -10.17 -2.63
N VAL A 246 5.74 -10.53 -1.72
CA VAL A 246 5.57 -9.89 -0.41
C VAL A 246 6.82 -10.11 0.46
N ALA A 247 7.28 -11.36 0.57
CA ALA A 247 8.47 -11.72 1.34
C ALA A 247 9.76 -11.06 0.83
N CYS A 248 9.81 -10.67 -0.44
CA CYS A 248 10.94 -9.92 -1.03
C CYS A 248 10.74 -8.40 -1.01
N GLY A 249 9.64 -7.89 -0.45
CA GLY A 249 9.36 -6.46 -0.35
C GLY A 249 8.92 -5.78 -1.65
N ASP A 250 8.59 -6.54 -2.70
CA ASP A 250 8.13 -5.97 -3.97
C ASP A 250 6.62 -5.66 -3.96
N GLN A 251 5.83 -6.59 -3.43
CA GLN A 251 4.38 -6.47 -3.33
C GLN A 251 3.95 -6.13 -1.90
N SER A 252 2.92 -5.29 -1.78
CA SER A 252 2.32 -4.99 -0.49
C SER A 252 1.42 -6.13 -0.01
N ALA A 253 1.47 -6.42 1.28
CA ALA A 253 0.37 -7.04 2.00
C ALA A 253 -0.26 -5.94 2.89
N TYR A 254 -0.86 -6.27 4.04
CA TYR A 254 -1.49 -5.27 4.91
C TYR A 254 -0.92 -5.28 6.32
N ALA A 255 -0.80 -4.12 6.95
CA ALA A 255 -0.41 -3.98 8.34
C ALA A 255 -1.42 -3.10 9.10
N PRO A 256 -1.65 -3.36 10.39
CA PRO A 256 -2.37 -2.45 11.27
C PRO A 256 -1.61 -1.12 11.34
N SER A 257 -2.31 0.01 11.31
CA SER A 257 -1.66 1.32 11.33
C SER A 257 -2.35 2.35 12.20
N LEU A 258 -1.51 3.13 12.88
CA LEU A 258 -1.87 4.35 13.62
C LEU A 258 -1.32 5.62 12.94
N CYS A 259 -0.71 5.48 11.77
CA CYS A 259 -0.03 6.59 11.13
C CYS A 259 -1.03 7.51 10.43
N GLU A 260 -1.30 8.66 11.08
CA GLU A 260 -2.17 9.73 10.58
C GLU A 260 -1.71 10.33 9.24
N LYS A 261 -0.50 10.02 8.75
CA LYS A 261 -0.07 10.42 7.41
C LYS A 261 -0.82 9.70 6.29
N ASN A 262 -1.38 8.51 6.56
CA ASN A 262 -2.09 7.70 5.56
C ASN A 262 -3.54 8.13 5.37
N ALA A 263 -4.19 8.52 6.45
CA ALA A 263 -5.61 8.88 6.53
C ALA A 263 -5.84 9.57 7.90
N PRO A 264 -6.97 10.27 8.11
CA PRO A 264 -7.38 10.73 9.44
C PRO A 264 -7.88 9.54 10.29
N ILE A 265 -6.98 8.63 10.65
CA ILE A 265 -7.26 7.30 11.22
C ILE A 265 -8.00 7.45 12.55
N SER A 266 -7.49 8.26 13.48
CA SER A 266 -8.10 8.44 14.80
C SER A 266 -9.51 9.02 14.70
N PHE A 267 -9.70 9.98 13.79
CA PHE A 267 -11.02 10.54 13.51
C PHE A 267 -11.98 9.48 12.97
N LEU A 268 -11.59 8.75 11.92
CA LEU A 268 -12.42 7.69 11.32
C LEU A 268 -12.74 6.58 12.33
N ARG A 269 -11.77 6.13 13.11
CA ARG A 269 -11.96 5.13 14.17
C ARG A 269 -12.99 5.58 15.20
N ASN A 270 -12.91 6.83 15.65
CA ASN A 270 -13.89 7.41 16.58
C ASN A 270 -15.30 7.47 15.98
N ILE A 271 -15.44 7.71 14.67
CA ILE A 271 -16.74 7.62 13.99
C ILE A 271 -17.28 6.19 14.02
N TYR A 272 -16.44 5.18 13.80
CA TYR A 272 -16.85 3.78 13.87
C TYR A 272 -17.22 3.33 15.29
N ILE A 273 -16.58 3.89 16.32
CA ILE A 273 -16.94 3.64 17.71
C ILE A 273 -18.26 4.33 18.06
N ASN A 274 -18.35 5.64 17.86
CA ASN A 274 -19.43 6.46 18.43
C ASN A 274 -20.68 6.51 17.56
N ASN A 275 -20.53 6.56 16.23
CA ASN A 275 -21.65 6.74 15.30
C ASN A 275 -22.07 5.42 14.67
N TYR A 276 -21.12 4.62 14.19
CA TYR A 276 -21.43 3.28 13.66
C TYR A 276 -21.78 2.32 14.80
N ARG A 277 -21.33 2.57 16.03
CA ARG A 277 -21.57 1.70 17.21
C ARG A 277 -21.03 0.30 16.99
N SER A 278 -19.77 0.22 16.59
CA SER A 278 -19.08 -1.04 16.41
C SER A 278 -19.09 -1.86 17.70
N GLU A 279 -19.39 -3.17 17.57
CA GLU A 279 -19.36 -4.13 18.67
C GLU A 279 -17.92 -4.62 18.97
N SER A 280 -17.00 -4.43 18.02
CA SER A 280 -15.58 -4.76 18.15
C SER A 280 -14.70 -3.52 18.00
N THR A 281 -13.47 -3.58 18.51
CA THR A 281 -12.43 -2.57 18.28
C THR A 281 -12.22 -2.41 16.77
N PRO A 282 -12.40 -1.20 16.21
CA PRO A 282 -12.07 -0.95 14.81
C PRO A 282 -10.56 -0.87 14.62
N ILE A 283 -9.98 -1.84 13.90
CA ILE A 283 -8.55 -1.87 13.58
C ILE A 283 -8.35 -1.33 12.17
N PHE A 284 -7.62 -0.24 12.02
CA PHE A 284 -7.30 0.34 10.72
C PHE A 284 -6.12 -0.41 10.09
N MET A 285 -6.31 -0.89 8.87
CA MET A 285 -5.33 -1.64 8.10
C MET A 285 -4.94 -0.83 6.87
N ILE A 286 -3.65 -0.84 6.51
CA ILE A 286 -3.11 -0.18 5.31
C ILE A 286 -2.24 -1.15 4.51
N PRO A 287 -2.06 -0.95 3.19
CA PRO A 287 -1.03 -1.64 2.44
C PRO A 287 0.37 -1.33 3.00
N HIS A 288 1.19 -2.35 3.15
CA HIS A 288 2.55 -2.23 3.67
C HIS A 288 3.47 -3.23 2.97
N LYS A 289 4.70 -2.78 2.66
CA LYS A 289 5.76 -3.63 2.10
C LYS A 289 6.82 -3.87 3.15
N LEU A 290 7.26 -5.10 3.29
CA LEU A 290 8.45 -5.41 4.07
C LEU A 290 9.68 -4.78 3.39
N THR A 291 10.56 -4.16 4.16
CA THR A 291 11.90 -3.82 3.70
C THR A 291 12.78 -5.04 3.96
N PRO A 292 13.35 -5.67 2.93
CA PRO A 292 14.09 -6.92 3.08
C PRO A 292 15.11 -6.90 4.20
N PHE A 293 14.89 -7.74 5.21
CA PHE A 293 15.77 -7.97 6.37
C PHE A 293 16.00 -6.76 7.29
N GLU A 294 15.32 -5.64 7.03
CA GLU A 294 15.34 -4.43 7.88
C GLU A 294 14.04 -4.27 8.67
N SER A 295 12.90 -4.72 8.12
CA SER A 295 11.61 -4.68 8.81
C SER A 295 11.60 -5.59 10.04
N GLN A 296 11.09 -5.07 11.16
CA GLN A 296 10.69 -5.89 12.33
C GLN A 296 9.15 -6.06 12.42
N GLU A 297 8.43 -5.45 11.46
CA GLU A 297 6.98 -5.49 11.37
C GLU A 297 6.49 -6.81 10.79
N THR A 298 5.27 -7.21 11.16
CA THR A 298 4.54 -8.31 10.53
C THR A 298 3.57 -7.75 9.51
N VAL A 299 3.48 -8.39 8.34
CA VAL A 299 2.45 -8.07 7.35
C VAL A 299 1.49 -9.24 7.19
N TYR A 300 0.25 -8.92 6.83
CA TYR A 300 -0.86 -9.85 6.76
C TYR A 300 -1.43 -9.88 5.36
N TYR A 301 -1.39 -11.07 4.76
CA TYR A 301 -1.88 -11.35 3.42
C TYR A 301 -3.17 -12.15 3.51
N SER A 302 -4.27 -11.68 2.92
CA SER A 302 -5.57 -12.33 3.06
C SER A 302 -6.15 -12.71 1.70
N LEU A 303 -6.45 -14.00 1.54
CA LEU A 303 -7.12 -14.51 0.34
C LEU A 303 -8.47 -13.84 0.09
N ASN A 304 -9.10 -13.26 1.13
CA ASN A 304 -10.37 -12.54 1.03
C ASN A 304 -10.25 -11.05 0.73
N LYS A 305 -9.05 -10.47 0.84
CA LYS A 305 -8.80 -9.06 0.51
C LYS A 305 -8.15 -8.90 -0.85
N ASP A 306 -7.22 -9.79 -1.20
CA ASP A 306 -6.43 -9.62 -2.40
C ASP A 306 -7.22 -10.01 -3.66
N ALA A 307 -7.15 -9.15 -4.67
CA ALA A 307 -7.77 -9.36 -5.96
C ALA A 307 -6.89 -10.29 -6.80
N PHE A 308 -7.20 -11.59 -6.79
CA PHE A 308 -6.60 -12.52 -7.75
C PHE A 308 -7.40 -12.51 -9.04
N LEU A 309 -6.70 -12.38 -10.18
CA LEU A 309 -7.30 -12.54 -11.51
C LEU A 309 -7.97 -13.92 -11.68
N PHE A 310 -7.45 -14.93 -10.99
CA PHE A 310 -7.94 -16.32 -11.04
C PHE A 310 -8.31 -16.83 -9.64
N LYS A 311 -9.21 -16.14 -8.93
CA LYS A 311 -9.78 -16.67 -7.68
C LYS A 311 -10.92 -17.65 -7.99
N PRO A 312 -10.90 -18.89 -7.49
CA PRO A 312 -12.08 -19.76 -7.56
C PRO A 312 -13.31 -19.09 -6.94
N ASN A 313 -14.47 -19.22 -7.58
CA ASN A 313 -15.73 -18.62 -7.10
C ASN A 313 -16.12 -19.12 -5.71
N GLN A 314 -15.76 -20.37 -5.38
CA GLN A 314 -15.99 -20.98 -4.08
C GLN A 314 -14.80 -21.84 -3.69
N PHE A 315 -14.50 -21.87 -2.39
CA PHE A 315 -13.57 -22.81 -1.80
C PHE A 315 -14.36 -23.74 -0.88
N ASN A 316 -14.22 -25.05 -1.08
CA ASN A 316 -14.90 -26.05 -0.25
C ASN A 316 -14.42 -25.98 1.21
N ASN A 317 -13.14 -25.66 1.45
CA ASN A 317 -12.58 -25.46 2.79
C ASN A 317 -11.37 -24.53 2.72
N LEU A 318 -11.56 -23.26 3.11
CA LEU A 318 -10.50 -22.24 3.03
C LEU A 318 -9.35 -22.52 4.02
N ASN A 319 -9.64 -23.11 5.18
CA ASN A 319 -8.62 -23.47 6.16
C ASN A 319 -7.70 -24.58 5.60
N LYS A 320 -8.28 -25.66 5.05
CA LYS A 320 -7.52 -26.72 4.38
C LYS A 320 -6.65 -26.14 3.25
N LEU A 321 -7.21 -25.26 2.44
CA LEU A 321 -6.46 -24.58 1.38
C LEU A 321 -5.31 -23.74 1.93
N SER A 322 -5.51 -23.01 3.04
CA SER A 322 -4.44 -22.27 3.69
C SER A 322 -3.32 -23.18 4.20
N GLN A 323 -3.64 -24.34 4.75
CA GLN A 323 -2.65 -25.34 5.16
C GLN A 323 -1.87 -25.89 3.97
N GLU A 324 -2.56 -26.21 2.86
CA GLU A 324 -1.92 -26.64 1.61
C GLU A 324 -0.97 -25.58 1.06
N ILE A 325 -1.37 -24.30 1.08
CA ILE A 325 -0.52 -23.16 0.67
C ILE A 325 0.71 -23.04 1.57
N LYS A 326 0.55 -23.07 2.91
CA LYS A 326 1.66 -22.96 3.86
C LYS A 326 2.65 -24.12 3.69
N ALA A 327 2.15 -25.36 3.61
CA ALA A 327 2.97 -26.54 3.41
C ALA A 327 3.75 -26.47 2.10
N ALA A 328 3.09 -26.08 1.01
CA ALA A 328 3.73 -25.93 -0.29
C ALA A 328 4.79 -24.81 -0.30
N PHE A 329 4.50 -23.67 0.32
CA PHE A 329 5.47 -22.57 0.47
C PHE A 329 6.73 -23.03 1.21
N ILE A 330 6.58 -23.66 2.39
CA ILE A 330 7.70 -24.17 3.19
C ILE A 330 8.52 -25.21 2.41
N ASN A 331 7.85 -26.12 1.71
CA ASN A 331 8.53 -27.12 0.88
C ASN A 331 9.33 -26.45 -0.26
N ILE A 332 8.78 -25.43 -0.91
CA ILE A 332 9.50 -24.69 -1.96
C ILE A 332 10.72 -23.96 -1.37
N CYS A 333 10.59 -23.29 -0.22
CA CYS A 333 11.71 -22.67 0.47
C CYS A 333 12.84 -23.67 0.72
N LYS A 334 12.50 -24.85 1.27
CA LYS A 334 13.47 -25.92 1.51
C LYS A 334 14.15 -26.40 0.24
N GLU A 335 13.40 -26.64 -0.84
CA GLU A 335 13.99 -27.09 -2.11
C GLU A 335 14.87 -26.02 -2.79
N ILE A 336 14.53 -24.73 -2.64
CA ILE A 336 15.40 -23.63 -3.08
C ILE A 336 16.72 -23.66 -2.31
N GLU A 337 16.68 -23.80 -0.99
CA GLU A 337 17.89 -23.89 -0.14
C GLU A 337 18.76 -25.09 -0.52
N LEU A 338 18.15 -26.26 -0.69
CA LEU A 338 18.85 -27.48 -1.11
C LEU A 338 19.48 -27.34 -2.50
N SER A 339 18.89 -26.54 -3.39
CA SER A 339 19.44 -26.29 -4.73
C SER A 339 20.69 -25.40 -4.72
N ASN A 340 20.86 -24.55 -3.70
CA ASN A 340 21.90 -23.51 -3.60
C ASN A 340 21.99 -22.58 -4.83
N ILE A 341 20.91 -22.46 -5.62
CA ILE A 341 20.84 -21.58 -6.78
C ILE A 341 20.54 -20.14 -6.32
N ALA A 342 21.26 -19.17 -6.89
CA ALA A 342 21.07 -17.74 -6.59
C ALA A 342 21.24 -17.38 -5.10
N SER A 343 22.12 -18.07 -4.39
CA SER A 343 22.31 -17.96 -2.94
C SER A 343 22.71 -16.57 -2.42
N ASN A 344 23.21 -15.71 -3.31
CA ASN A 344 23.54 -14.32 -3.01
C ASN A 344 22.39 -13.32 -3.23
N THR A 345 21.18 -13.78 -3.58
CA THR A 345 20.03 -12.92 -3.87
C THR A 345 19.13 -12.73 -2.64
N ILE A 346 18.38 -11.61 -2.61
CA ILE A 346 17.32 -11.39 -1.62
C ILE A 346 16.32 -12.55 -1.67
N PHE A 347 15.90 -12.95 -2.88
CA PHE A 347 14.96 -14.05 -3.08
C PHE A 347 15.38 -15.34 -2.36
N TYR A 348 16.61 -15.80 -2.56
CA TYR A 348 17.13 -16.97 -1.86
C TYR A 348 17.21 -16.75 -0.36
N LYS A 349 17.76 -15.61 0.07
CA LYS A 349 17.90 -15.28 1.50
C LYS A 349 16.56 -15.19 2.23
N CYS A 350 15.49 -14.81 1.53
CA CYS A 350 14.15 -14.81 2.10
C CYS A 350 13.67 -16.22 2.43
N THR A 351 14.07 -17.27 1.70
CA THR A 351 13.55 -18.63 1.94
C THR A 351 13.90 -19.16 3.32
N SER A 352 15.10 -18.81 3.81
CA SER A 352 15.61 -19.27 5.11
C SER A 352 15.31 -18.31 6.26
N ASN A 353 14.75 -17.14 5.96
CA ASN A 353 14.62 -16.06 6.94
C ASN A 353 13.20 -15.46 7.01
N ILE A 354 12.25 -15.95 6.22
CA ILE A 354 10.83 -15.56 6.33
C ILE A 354 10.07 -16.60 7.16
N GLU A 355 9.29 -16.13 8.11
CA GLU A 355 8.31 -16.95 8.84
C GLU A 355 6.93 -16.72 8.22
N LEU A 356 6.27 -17.80 7.80
CA LEU A 356 4.89 -17.79 7.29
C LEU A 356 3.99 -18.52 8.30
N ASP A 357 2.98 -17.84 8.83
CA ASP A 357 1.99 -18.45 9.71
C ASP A 357 0.55 -18.19 9.27
N ILE A 358 -0.38 -19.05 9.70
CA ILE A 358 -1.80 -18.96 9.33
C ILE A 358 -2.58 -18.34 10.48
N ASN A 359 -3.24 -17.23 10.19
CA ASN A 359 -4.17 -16.55 11.09
C ASN A 359 -5.60 -16.83 10.65
N HIS A 360 -6.11 -18.02 10.97
CA HIS A 360 -7.46 -18.43 10.60
C HIS A 360 -8.43 -18.29 11.78
N ARG A 361 -9.59 -17.64 11.59
CA ARG A 361 -10.61 -17.43 12.64
C ARG A 361 -11.25 -18.69 13.25
N TRP A 362 -10.98 -19.87 12.69
CA TRP A 362 -11.55 -21.15 13.13
C TRP A 362 -10.42 -22.15 13.29
N ASN A 363 -10.35 -22.78 14.45
CA ASN A 363 -9.33 -23.79 14.73
C ASN A 363 -9.69 -25.13 14.06
N VAL A 364 -8.68 -25.92 13.69
CA VAL A 364 -8.87 -27.21 12.97
C VAL A 364 -9.59 -28.25 13.85
N ASN A 365 -9.54 -28.09 15.17
CA ASN A 365 -9.98 -29.10 16.13
C ASN A 365 -11.40 -28.89 16.71
N GLY A 366 -12.19 -27.97 16.16
CA GLY A 366 -13.61 -27.82 16.55
C GLY A 366 -13.86 -27.22 17.93
N ASP A 367 -12.84 -26.77 18.65
CA ASP A 367 -13.02 -25.95 19.85
C ASP A 367 -13.30 -24.50 19.43
N ASP A 368 -14.52 -24.02 19.73
CA ASP A 368 -14.98 -22.64 19.58
C ASP A 368 -14.25 -21.65 20.52
N THR A 369 -13.31 -22.15 21.32
CA THR A 369 -12.42 -21.42 22.22
C THR A 369 -11.00 -21.64 21.69
N ILE A 370 -10.26 -20.70 21.11
CA ILE A 370 -9.99 -19.32 21.52
C ILE A 370 -9.53 -18.56 20.25
N SER A 371 -10.31 -17.59 19.76
CA SER A 371 -9.92 -16.72 18.65
C SER A 371 -8.91 -15.63 19.04
N ASP A 372 -8.84 -15.32 20.34
CA ASP A 372 -8.08 -14.19 20.88
C ASP A 372 -6.58 -14.53 21.04
N THR A 373 -6.21 -15.80 20.84
CA THR A 373 -4.82 -16.29 20.91
C THR A 373 -4.09 -16.23 19.58
N LEU A 374 -4.75 -15.83 18.49
CA LEU A 374 -4.12 -15.70 17.18
C LEU A 374 -2.91 -14.76 17.25
N SER A 375 -1.83 -15.12 16.54
CA SER A 375 -0.62 -14.29 16.48
C SER A 375 -0.91 -12.90 15.90
N PHE A 376 -1.92 -12.77 15.05
CA PHE A 376 -2.50 -11.50 14.60
C PHE A 376 -2.79 -10.54 15.76
N PHE A 377 -3.50 -10.98 16.80
CA PHE A 377 -3.92 -10.08 17.89
C PHE A 377 -2.81 -9.73 18.89
N LYS A 378 -1.63 -10.34 18.74
CA LYS A 378 -0.42 -10.03 19.51
C LYS A 378 0.48 -9.00 18.81
N ASP A 379 0.06 -8.48 17.66
CA ASP A 379 0.77 -7.39 16.99
C ASP A 379 0.70 -6.12 17.86
N PRO A 380 1.84 -5.47 18.15
CA PRO A 380 1.86 -4.25 18.97
C PRO A 380 0.95 -3.14 18.42
N ASN A 381 0.83 -3.00 17.10
CA ASN A 381 -0.01 -1.99 16.48
C ASN A 381 -1.50 -2.32 16.60
N ILE A 382 -1.87 -3.58 16.86
CA ILE A 382 -3.24 -3.97 17.19
C ILE A 382 -3.52 -3.68 18.65
N GLU A 383 -2.60 -4.03 19.55
CA GLU A 383 -2.75 -3.75 20.99
C GLU A 383 -2.94 -2.25 21.25
N LEU A 384 -2.17 -1.40 20.56
CA LEU A 384 -2.30 0.07 20.64
C LEU A 384 -3.61 0.61 20.05
N GLN A 385 -4.31 -0.19 19.25
CA GLN A 385 -5.62 0.17 18.70
C GLN A 385 -6.78 -0.29 19.58
N ASN A 386 -6.54 -1.17 20.55
CA ASN A 386 -7.58 -1.71 21.43
C ASN A 386 -8.32 -0.60 22.17
N THR A 387 -9.63 -0.61 22.02
CA THR A 387 -10.51 0.37 22.64
C THR A 387 -11.12 -0.23 23.90
N VAL A 388 -10.97 0.45 25.03
CA VAL A 388 -11.54 0.01 26.31
C VAL A 388 -13.04 -0.21 26.16
N GLY A 389 -13.50 -1.40 26.58
CA GLY A 389 -14.92 -1.78 26.53
C GLY A 389 -15.37 -2.40 25.20
N LEU A 390 -14.51 -2.50 24.18
CA LEU A 390 -14.80 -3.21 22.93
C LEU A 390 -13.92 -4.46 22.79
N GLY A 391 -14.52 -5.59 22.40
CA GLY A 391 -13.80 -6.83 22.12
C GLY A 391 -12.97 -6.76 20.82
N LEU A 392 -12.11 -7.74 20.58
CA LEU A 392 -11.33 -7.84 19.33
C LEU A 392 -12.21 -8.24 18.13
N PRO A 393 -11.89 -7.83 16.88
CA PRO A 393 -12.65 -8.18 15.68
C PRO A 393 -12.34 -9.62 15.18
N VAL A 394 -12.51 -10.61 16.06
CA VAL A 394 -12.16 -12.02 15.86
C VAL A 394 -12.90 -12.71 14.71
N ASN A 395 -14.10 -12.23 14.38
CA ASN A 395 -14.94 -12.79 13.33
C ASN A 395 -14.73 -12.14 11.97
N ALA A 396 -13.79 -11.19 11.86
CA ALA A 396 -13.57 -10.45 10.64
C ALA A 396 -13.19 -11.37 9.46
N GLN A 397 -13.80 -11.14 8.29
CA GLN A 397 -13.62 -11.98 7.10
C GLN A 397 -12.17 -12.02 6.59
N PHE A 398 -11.38 -10.98 6.90
CA PHE A 398 -9.96 -10.89 6.57
C PHE A 398 -9.17 -12.03 7.18
N LEU A 399 -9.53 -12.45 8.41
CA LEU A 399 -8.92 -13.56 9.16
C LEU A 399 -9.37 -14.94 8.66
N THR A 400 -10.13 -15.01 7.56
CA THR A 400 -10.46 -16.29 6.93
C THR A 400 -9.52 -16.45 5.73
N GLY A 401 -8.53 -17.33 5.85
CA GLY A 401 -7.45 -17.44 4.86
C GLY A 401 -6.42 -16.31 4.93
N CYS A 402 -6.09 -15.85 6.15
CA CYS A 402 -5.01 -14.87 6.38
C CYS A 402 -3.69 -15.58 6.68
N PHE A 403 -2.61 -15.04 6.13
CA PHE A 403 -1.24 -15.43 6.41
C PHE A 403 -0.50 -14.25 7.01
N SER A 404 0.33 -14.48 8.03
CA SER A 404 1.30 -13.49 8.51
C SER A 404 2.67 -13.80 7.96
N LEU A 405 3.39 -12.76 7.55
CA LEU A 405 4.78 -12.83 7.11
C LEU A 405 5.63 -11.86 7.92
N LYS A 406 6.76 -12.34 8.44
CA LYS A 406 7.77 -11.52 9.13
C LYS A 406 9.16 -12.14 8.95
N TYR A 407 10.22 -11.33 9.04
CA TYR A 407 11.58 -11.86 9.04
C TYR A 407 11.97 -12.39 10.42
N ILE A 408 12.68 -13.51 10.45
CA ILE A 408 13.19 -14.14 11.68
C ILE A 408 14.40 -13.37 12.20
N ASN A 409 15.35 -13.06 11.31
CA ASN A 409 16.55 -12.31 11.63
C ASN A 409 16.64 -11.04 10.80
N GLN A 410 17.30 -10.04 11.35
CA GLN A 410 17.66 -8.81 10.64
C GLN A 410 19.15 -8.83 10.30
N TYR A 411 19.50 -8.36 9.11
CA TYR A 411 20.90 -8.18 8.74
C TYR A 411 21.01 -7.20 7.58
N GLU A 412 22.14 -6.48 7.53
CA GLU A 412 22.42 -5.62 6.40
C GLU A 412 22.60 -6.47 5.14
N VAL A 413 21.73 -6.22 4.14
CA VAL A 413 22.00 -6.73 2.80
C VAL A 413 23.13 -5.90 2.24
N HIS A 414 24.30 -6.52 2.03
CA HIS A 414 25.38 -5.89 1.30
C HIS A 414 24.85 -5.39 -0.05
N LYS A 415 24.81 -4.06 -0.21
CA LYS A 415 24.58 -3.40 -1.49
C LYS A 415 25.77 -3.75 -2.38
N LYS A 416 25.50 -4.43 -3.49
CA LYS A 416 26.53 -4.69 -4.51
C LYS A 416 26.99 -3.40 -5.16
#